data_AF-A0A120N516-F1
#
_entry.id   AF-A0A120N516-F1
#
_cell.length_a   1.000
_cell.length_b   1.000
_cell.length_c   1.000
_cell.angle_alpha   90.00
_cell.angle_beta   90.00
_cell.angle_gamma   90.00
#
_symmetry.space_group_name_H-M   'P 1'
#
loop_
_entity.id
_entity.type
_entity.pdbx_description
1 polymer ?
#
loop_
_entity_poly.entity_id
_entity_poly.type
_entity_poly.pdbx_seq_one_letter_code
_entity_poly.pdbx_strand_id
1 'polypeptide(L)'
;MDGFAGYATAVAHALPAATKVMDPFHVVHLAAEKLTGCRQRLQRETTGRRGRKDDPLYKHRRSLMTRTNYLTERQKQRLNLLWATDDDHVALQVTWAFYQDVIAAHGHPDKSRGKKLMSRVIDALRQGLPAGLEELAQLGRTLWRRRHDILAYFDVGASNGPVEAINGRLEHLRGIALGFRNLDHYILRSLIHSGQLRDRINAL
;
A
#
# COMPACT_ATOMS: atom_id res chain seq x y z
N MET A 1 7.91 -0.01 9.89
CA MET A 1 7.42 1.34 10.25
C MET A 1 6.59 1.93 9.11
N ASP A 2 5.60 2.74 9.48
CA ASP A 2 4.83 3.56 8.54
C ASP A 2 5.73 4.58 7.80
N GLY A 3 5.27 5.03 6.63
CA GLY A 3 5.85 6.11 5.85
C GLY A 3 5.84 7.47 6.54
N PHE A 4 5.16 7.64 7.69
CA PHE A 4 5.13 8.89 8.45
C PHE A 4 6.52 9.39 8.86
N ALA A 5 6.82 10.65 8.50
CA ALA A 5 8.14 11.24 8.70
C ALA A 5 8.52 11.40 10.18
N GLY A 6 7.54 11.63 11.07
CA GLY A 6 7.81 11.81 12.50
C GLY A 6 8.48 10.59 13.15
N TYR A 7 8.08 9.37 12.76
CA TYR A 7 8.74 8.16 13.25
C TYR A 7 10.18 8.07 12.78
N ALA A 8 10.46 8.41 11.52
CA ALA A 8 11.81 8.36 10.99
C ALA A 8 12.76 9.35 11.69
N THR A 9 12.27 10.55 12.01
CA THR A 9 13.01 11.56 12.78
C THR A 9 13.24 11.11 14.22
N ALA A 10 12.19 10.64 14.90
CA ALA A 10 12.30 10.17 16.28
C ALA A 10 13.28 9.00 16.41
N VAL A 11 13.24 8.03 15.50
CA VAL A 11 14.18 6.90 15.49
C VAL A 11 15.60 7.38 15.19
N ALA A 12 15.79 8.31 14.25
CA ALA A 12 17.12 8.85 13.97
C ALA A 12 17.75 9.53 15.20
N HIS A 13 16.95 10.19 16.04
CA HIS A 13 17.42 10.85 17.26
C HIS A 13 17.61 9.86 18.42
N ALA A 14 16.60 9.03 18.71
CA ALA A 14 16.59 8.18 19.90
C ALA A 14 17.31 6.85 19.72
N LEU A 15 17.36 6.32 18.49
CA LEU A 15 17.89 4.99 18.16
C LEU A 15 18.75 5.04 16.88
N PRO A 16 19.85 5.80 16.86
CA PRO A 16 20.63 6.04 15.64
C PRO A 16 21.26 4.77 15.04
N ALA A 17 21.50 3.75 15.87
CA ALA A 17 22.04 2.46 15.43
C ALA A 17 20.97 1.48 14.89
N ALA A 18 19.68 1.81 15.03
CA ALA A 18 18.62 0.92 14.58
C ALA A 18 18.47 0.93 13.06
N THR A 19 18.36 -0.26 12.47
CA THR A 19 18.01 -0.38 11.04
C THR A 19 16.55 -0.03 10.86
N LYS A 20 16.29 1.04 10.11
CA LYS A 20 14.93 1.47 9.77
C LYS A 20 14.40 0.56 8.67
N VAL A 21 13.17 0.06 8.87
CA VAL A 21 12.47 -0.78 7.89
C VAL A 21 11.12 -0.16 7.59
N MET A 22 10.86 0.07 6.30
CA MET A 22 9.54 0.46 5.83
C MET A 22 8.69 -0.79 5.64
N ASP A 23 7.48 -0.80 6.21
CA ASP A 23 6.64 -1.99 6.15
C ASP A 23 6.12 -2.26 4.72
N PRO A 24 6.14 -3.52 4.24
CA PRO A 24 5.66 -3.89 2.91
C PRO A 24 4.22 -3.45 2.61
N PHE A 25 3.33 -3.45 3.60
CA PHE A 25 1.96 -3.02 3.44
C PHE A 25 1.91 -1.56 2.96
N HIS A 26 2.68 -0.67 3.58
CA HIS A 26 2.71 0.74 3.17
C HIS A 26 3.36 0.94 1.80
N VAL A 27 4.38 0.15 1.44
CA VAL A 27 4.99 0.21 0.11
C VAL A 27 4.00 -0.21 -0.97
N VAL A 28 3.27 -1.32 -0.76
CA VAL A 28 2.21 -1.79 -1.66
C VAL A 28 1.06 -0.78 -1.70
N HIS A 29 0.70 -0.18 -0.56
CA HIS A 29 -0.35 0.82 -0.49
C HIS A 29 -0.01 2.07 -1.31
N LEU A 30 1.24 2.57 -1.23
CA LEU A 30 1.69 3.68 -2.07
C LEU A 30 1.53 3.38 -3.56
N ALA A 31 1.92 2.18 -4.02
CA ALA A 31 1.74 1.79 -5.41
C ALA A 31 0.25 1.68 -5.81
N ALA A 32 -0.58 1.13 -4.92
CA ALA A 32 -2.03 1.03 -5.09
C ALA A 32 -2.72 2.40 -5.22
N GLU A 33 -2.29 3.38 -4.41
CA GLU A 33 -2.79 4.75 -4.48
C GLU A 33 -2.45 5.39 -5.83
N LYS A 34 -1.23 5.19 -6.34
CA LYS A 34 -0.80 5.72 -7.64
C LYS A 34 -1.53 5.09 -8.81
N LEU A 35 -1.77 3.78 -8.77
CA LEU A 35 -2.64 3.09 -9.72
C LEU A 35 -4.06 3.66 -9.69
N THR A 36 -4.59 3.90 -8.49
CA THR A 36 -5.92 4.50 -8.32
C THR A 36 -5.98 5.92 -8.84
N GLY A 37 -4.93 6.72 -8.60
CA GLY A 37 -4.78 8.09 -9.10
C GLY A 37 -4.78 8.15 -10.62
N CYS A 38 -3.91 7.38 -11.27
CA CYS A 38 -3.80 7.31 -12.74
C CYS A 38 -5.15 6.95 -13.38
N ARG A 39 -5.83 5.91 -12.85
CA ARG A 39 -7.17 5.51 -13.29
C ARG A 39 -8.20 6.63 -13.15
N GLN A 40 -8.14 7.41 -12.06
CA GLN A 40 -9.07 8.52 -11.83
C GLN A 40 -8.78 9.72 -12.72
N ARG A 41 -7.50 10.01 -12.99
CA ARG A 41 -7.07 11.06 -13.90
C ARG A 41 -7.56 10.76 -15.32
N LEU A 42 -7.21 9.59 -15.87
CA LEU A 42 -7.66 9.16 -17.20
C LEU A 42 -9.19 9.20 -17.32
N GLN A 43 -9.91 8.70 -16.30
CA GLN A 43 -11.36 8.77 -16.27
C GLN A 43 -11.89 10.21 -16.42
N ARG A 44 -11.29 11.18 -15.74
CA ARG A 44 -11.69 12.59 -15.81
C ARG A 44 -11.28 13.23 -17.14
N GLU A 45 -10.10 12.91 -17.66
CA GLU A 45 -9.62 13.38 -18.97
C GLU A 45 -10.55 12.89 -20.09
N THR A 46 -10.93 11.61 -20.09
CA THR A 46 -11.82 11.03 -21.12
C THR A 46 -13.28 11.50 -20.98
N THR A 47 -13.79 11.70 -19.75
CA THR A 47 -15.25 11.90 -19.54
C THR A 47 -15.65 13.28 -19.00
N GLY A 48 -14.70 14.12 -18.60
CA GLY A 48 -14.96 15.39 -17.92
C GLY A 48 -15.57 15.26 -16.52
N ARG A 49 -15.74 14.04 -15.98
CA ARG A 49 -16.42 13.79 -14.70
C ARG A 49 -15.80 12.66 -13.89
N ARG A 50 -16.30 12.49 -12.66
CA ARG A 50 -15.99 11.31 -11.84
C ARG A 50 -16.57 10.04 -12.49
N GLY A 51 -15.82 8.95 -12.39
CA GLY A 51 -16.23 7.62 -12.85
C GLY A 51 -17.47 7.07 -12.14
N ARG A 52 -18.32 6.40 -12.90
CA ARG A 52 -19.60 5.78 -12.55
C ARG A 52 -19.55 4.28 -12.84
N LYS A 53 -20.55 3.54 -12.35
CA LYS A 53 -20.62 2.07 -12.41
C LYS A 53 -20.31 1.48 -13.80
N ASP A 54 -20.79 2.12 -14.85
CA ASP A 54 -20.71 1.59 -16.22
C ASP A 54 -19.52 2.13 -17.02
N ASP A 55 -18.77 3.11 -16.48
CA ASP A 55 -17.54 3.58 -17.11
C ASP A 55 -16.47 2.47 -17.04
N PRO A 56 -15.79 2.12 -18.14
CA PRO A 56 -14.84 0.99 -18.17
C PRO A 56 -13.78 1.05 -17.06
N LEU A 57 -13.13 2.20 -16.90
CA LEU A 57 -12.10 2.43 -15.88
C LEU A 57 -12.63 2.25 -14.45
N TYR A 58 -13.87 2.67 -14.16
CA TYR A 58 -14.46 2.47 -12.84
C TYR A 58 -14.97 1.04 -12.63
N LYS A 59 -15.58 0.45 -13.66
CA LYS A 59 -16.12 -0.92 -13.66
C LYS A 59 -15.05 -1.95 -13.34
N HIS A 60 -13.85 -1.78 -13.89
CA HIS A 60 -12.74 -2.73 -13.74
C HIS A 60 -11.79 -2.43 -12.57
N ARG A 61 -12.07 -1.39 -11.77
CA ARG A 61 -11.20 -0.94 -10.64
C ARG A 61 -10.78 -2.06 -9.66
N ARG A 62 -11.66 -3.04 -9.41
CA ARG A 62 -11.35 -4.15 -8.49
C ARG A 62 -10.37 -5.13 -9.12
N SER A 63 -10.55 -5.48 -10.39
CA SER A 63 -9.64 -6.37 -11.12
C SER A 63 -8.26 -5.76 -11.27
N LEU A 64 -8.16 -4.44 -11.47
CA LEU A 64 -6.87 -3.73 -11.46
C LEU A 64 -6.12 -3.91 -10.13
N MET A 65 -6.84 -3.95 -9.00
CA MET A 65 -6.24 -4.10 -7.67
C MET A 65 -5.93 -5.54 -7.27
N THR A 66 -6.46 -6.52 -8.01
CA THR A 66 -6.25 -7.95 -7.73
C THR A 66 -4.85 -8.37 -8.19
N ARG A 67 -4.17 -9.19 -7.39
CA ARG A 67 -2.87 -9.75 -7.76
C ARG A 67 -3.03 -10.68 -8.97
N THR A 68 -2.07 -10.68 -9.88
CA THR A 68 -2.16 -11.45 -11.15
C THR A 68 -2.44 -12.93 -10.95
N ASN A 69 -1.86 -13.55 -9.92
CA ASN A 69 -2.06 -14.96 -9.57
C ASN A 69 -3.45 -15.29 -8.99
N TYR A 70 -4.22 -14.28 -8.57
CA TYR A 70 -5.60 -14.43 -8.09
C TYR A 70 -6.65 -13.95 -9.09
N LEU A 71 -6.24 -13.48 -10.27
CA LEU A 71 -7.17 -13.14 -11.34
C LEU A 71 -7.74 -14.41 -11.96
N THR A 72 -9.07 -14.49 -12.04
CA THR A 72 -9.74 -15.50 -12.86
C THR A 72 -9.54 -15.20 -14.35
N GLU A 73 -9.65 -16.22 -15.20
CA GLU A 73 -9.56 -16.04 -16.66
C GLU A 73 -10.54 -14.97 -17.18
N ARG A 74 -11.77 -14.96 -16.63
CA ARG A 74 -12.76 -13.93 -16.97
C ARG A 74 -12.32 -12.52 -16.57
N GLN A 75 -11.60 -12.37 -15.45
CA GLN A 75 -11.06 -11.06 -15.05
C GLN A 75 -9.87 -10.66 -15.93
N LYS A 76 -8.99 -11.59 -16.30
CA LYS A 76 -7.89 -11.33 -17.25
C LYS A 76 -8.41 -10.86 -18.60
N GLN A 77 -9.40 -11.56 -19.17
CA GLN A 77 -10.05 -11.16 -20.42
C GLN A 77 -10.66 -9.75 -20.34
N ARG A 78 -11.31 -9.42 -19.21
CA ARG A 78 -11.86 -8.07 -18.98
C ARG A 78 -10.80 -6.99 -18.91
N LEU A 79 -9.64 -7.27 -18.33
CA LEU A 79 -8.51 -6.33 -18.34
C LEU A 79 -7.95 -6.18 -19.75
N ASN A 80 -7.79 -7.26 -20.51
CA ASN A 80 -7.35 -7.19 -21.90
C ASN A 80 -8.29 -6.34 -22.77
N LEU A 81 -9.60 -6.49 -22.58
CA LEU A 81 -10.59 -5.64 -23.25
C LEU A 81 -10.49 -4.16 -22.81
N LEU A 82 -10.21 -3.90 -21.53
CA LEU A 82 -9.98 -2.54 -21.04
C LEU A 82 -8.76 -1.91 -21.71
N TRP A 83 -7.67 -2.65 -21.86
CA TRP A 83 -6.45 -2.19 -22.53
C TRP A 83 -6.69 -1.87 -24.01
N ALA A 84 -7.54 -2.65 -24.67
CA ALA A 84 -7.93 -2.42 -26.07
C ALA A 84 -8.99 -1.33 -26.27
N THR A 85 -9.47 -0.68 -25.21
CA THR A 85 -10.54 0.33 -25.30
C THR A 85 -10.03 1.68 -25.79
N ASP A 86 -8.83 2.07 -25.38
CA ASP A 86 -8.25 3.40 -25.64
C ASP A 86 -6.72 3.31 -25.53
N ASP A 87 -6.00 3.89 -26.49
CA ASP A 87 -4.54 3.90 -26.50
C ASP A 87 -3.97 4.64 -25.28
N ASP A 88 -4.68 5.65 -24.77
CA ASP A 88 -4.29 6.40 -23.58
C ASP A 88 -4.30 5.54 -22.30
N HIS A 89 -4.94 4.37 -22.33
CA HIS A 89 -4.89 3.41 -21.22
C HIS A 89 -3.51 2.75 -21.06
N VAL A 90 -2.57 2.94 -21.99
CA VAL A 90 -1.19 2.45 -21.84
C VAL A 90 -0.55 2.96 -20.54
N ALA A 91 -0.80 4.22 -20.16
CA ALA A 91 -0.29 4.78 -18.91
C ALA A 91 -0.79 4.01 -17.68
N LEU A 92 -2.08 3.62 -17.71
CA LEU A 92 -2.69 2.81 -16.66
C LEU A 92 -2.14 1.39 -16.65
N GLN A 93 -1.96 0.78 -17.82
CA GLN A 93 -1.44 -0.57 -17.94
C GLN A 93 -0.01 -0.68 -17.41
N VAL A 94 0.85 0.29 -17.74
CA VAL A 94 2.22 0.38 -17.21
C VAL A 94 2.20 0.61 -15.69
N THR A 95 1.34 1.50 -15.20
CA THR A 95 1.17 1.74 -13.75
C THR A 95 0.72 0.48 -13.02
N TRP A 96 -0.20 -0.27 -13.62
CA TRP A 96 -0.69 -1.55 -13.10
C TRP A 96 0.43 -2.58 -13.05
N ALA A 97 1.26 -2.69 -14.10
CA ALA A 97 2.41 -3.61 -14.13
C ALA A 97 3.38 -3.34 -12.96
N PHE A 98 3.78 -2.08 -12.75
CA PHE A 98 4.64 -1.71 -11.62
C PHE A 98 4.01 -2.01 -10.26
N TYR A 99 2.70 -1.80 -10.11
CA TYR A 99 1.98 -2.21 -8.89
C TYR A 99 2.07 -3.73 -8.65
N GLN A 100 1.91 -4.54 -9.69
CA GLN A 100 2.06 -6.00 -9.61
C GLN A 100 3.51 -6.40 -9.31
N ASP A 101 4.50 -5.72 -9.88
CA ASP A 101 5.91 -6.00 -9.62
C ASP A 101 6.31 -5.70 -8.17
N VAL A 102 5.79 -4.64 -7.56
CA VAL A 102 5.97 -4.34 -6.13
C VAL A 102 5.39 -5.47 -5.27
N ILE A 103 4.19 -5.96 -5.60
CA ILE A 103 3.57 -7.10 -4.91
C ILE A 103 4.42 -8.36 -5.07
N ALA A 104 4.85 -8.65 -6.30
CA ALA A 104 5.63 -9.85 -6.61
C ALA A 104 6.97 -9.84 -5.89
N ALA A 105 7.64 -8.68 -5.81
CA ALA A 105 8.89 -8.53 -5.08
C ALA A 105 8.71 -8.87 -3.59
N HIS A 106 7.74 -8.26 -2.91
CA HIS A 106 7.49 -8.51 -1.48
C HIS A 106 6.93 -9.92 -1.19
N GLY A 107 6.16 -10.48 -2.12
CA GLY A 107 5.58 -11.82 -2.03
C GLY A 107 6.51 -12.96 -2.45
N HIS A 108 7.73 -12.65 -2.92
CA HIS A 108 8.67 -13.67 -3.37
C HIS A 108 9.13 -14.54 -2.19
N PRO A 109 9.11 -15.89 -2.30
CA PRO A 109 9.49 -16.80 -1.21
C PRO A 109 10.97 -16.65 -0.81
N ASP A 110 11.85 -16.46 -1.79
CA ASP A 110 13.26 -16.11 -1.56
C ASP A 110 13.41 -14.59 -1.42
N LYS A 111 13.84 -14.13 -0.24
CA LYS A 111 14.03 -12.72 0.09
C LYS A 111 15.14 -12.04 -0.72
N SER A 112 16.23 -12.74 -1.04
CA SER A 112 17.31 -12.20 -1.86
C SER A 112 16.82 -11.90 -3.28
N ARG A 113 16.03 -12.82 -3.84
CA ARG A 113 15.39 -12.61 -5.14
C ARG A 113 14.34 -11.50 -5.09
N GLY A 114 13.52 -11.45 -4.04
CA GLY A 114 12.59 -10.35 -3.78
C GLY A 114 13.28 -8.98 -3.72
N LYS A 115 14.41 -8.89 -3.02
CA LYS A 115 15.23 -7.67 -2.92
C LYS A 115 15.73 -7.22 -4.29
N LYS A 116 16.20 -8.15 -5.13
CA LYS A 116 16.62 -7.86 -6.51
C LYS A 116 15.47 -7.35 -7.36
N LEU A 117 14.29 -7.95 -7.27
CA LEU A 117 13.09 -7.49 -7.97
C LEU A 117 12.70 -6.08 -7.52
N MET A 118 12.65 -5.83 -6.21
CA MET A 118 12.31 -4.50 -5.69
C MET A 118 13.34 -3.44 -6.09
N SER A 119 14.63 -3.79 -6.11
CA SER A 119 15.69 -2.88 -6.57
C SER A 119 15.50 -2.49 -8.04
N ARG A 120 15.17 -3.46 -8.91
CA ARG A 120 14.85 -3.19 -10.32
C ARG A 120 13.66 -2.27 -10.50
N VAL A 121 12.59 -2.47 -9.71
CA VAL A 121 11.43 -1.55 -9.70
C VAL A 121 11.85 -0.13 -9.36
N ILE A 122 12.64 0.03 -8.29
CA ILE A 122 13.14 1.34 -7.83
C ILE A 122 14.00 2.00 -8.90
N ASP A 123 14.93 1.25 -9.50
CA ASP A 123 15.86 1.76 -10.50
C ASP A 123 15.14 2.14 -11.80
N ALA A 124 14.18 1.32 -12.26
CA ALA A 124 13.40 1.61 -13.45
C ALA A 124 12.57 2.90 -13.31
N LEU A 125 11.95 3.12 -12.14
CA LEU A 125 11.17 4.33 -11.88
C LEU A 125 12.02 5.58 -11.63
N ARG A 126 13.35 5.43 -11.43
CA ARG A 126 14.28 6.55 -11.25
C ARG A 126 14.72 7.19 -12.57
N GLN A 127 14.80 6.41 -13.66
CA GLN A 127 15.49 6.80 -14.90
C GLN A 127 14.83 7.91 -15.72
N GLY A 128 13.79 8.55 -15.19
CA GLY A 128 12.95 9.49 -15.93
C GLY A 128 11.86 8.71 -16.69
N LEU A 129 10.62 9.16 -16.55
CA LEU A 129 9.48 8.52 -17.19
C LEU A 129 8.92 9.45 -18.28
N PRO A 130 8.39 8.89 -19.38
CA PRO A 130 7.63 9.67 -20.36
C PRO A 130 6.51 10.51 -19.73
N ALA A 131 6.09 11.55 -20.44
CA ALA A 131 4.89 12.32 -20.09
C ALA A 131 3.66 11.38 -20.04
N GLY A 132 2.70 11.69 -19.15
CA GLY A 132 1.51 10.85 -18.93
C GLY A 132 1.67 9.77 -17.84
N LEU A 133 2.88 9.59 -17.29
CA LEU A 133 3.19 8.69 -16.17
C LEU A 133 3.44 9.43 -14.85
N GLU A 134 2.71 10.53 -14.60
CA GLU A 134 2.93 11.42 -13.46
C GLU A 134 2.82 10.68 -12.11
N GLU A 135 1.86 9.77 -11.98
CA GLU A 135 1.66 8.98 -10.76
C GLU A 135 2.81 8.00 -10.50
N LEU A 136 3.36 7.38 -11.54
CA LEU A 136 4.55 6.55 -11.43
C LEU A 136 5.80 7.38 -11.12
N ALA A 137 5.92 8.58 -11.68
CA ALA A 137 7.02 9.48 -11.35
C ALA A 137 6.98 9.88 -9.87
N GLN A 138 5.78 10.12 -9.32
CA GLN A 138 5.59 10.35 -7.88
C GLN A 138 5.95 9.11 -7.04
N LEU A 139 5.55 7.91 -7.49
CA LEU A 139 5.93 6.65 -6.85
C LEU A 139 7.46 6.51 -6.81
N GLY A 140 8.12 6.65 -7.96
CA GLY A 140 9.56 6.55 -8.13
C GLY A 140 10.33 7.47 -7.19
N ARG A 141 9.93 8.75 -7.09
CA ARG A 141 10.52 9.71 -6.13
C ARG A 141 10.42 9.21 -4.69
N THR A 142 9.26 8.68 -4.31
CA THR A 142 9.02 8.19 -2.94
C THR A 142 9.84 6.95 -2.65
N LEU A 143 9.81 5.96 -3.56
CA LEU A 143 10.56 4.72 -3.43
C LEU A 143 12.06 4.97 -3.40
N TRP A 144 12.58 5.85 -4.28
CA TRP A 144 13.99 6.21 -4.31
C TRP A 144 14.45 6.84 -3.00
N ARG A 145 13.67 7.79 -2.47
CA ARG A 145 13.97 8.46 -1.19
C ARG A 145 14.01 7.47 -0.02
N ARG A 146 13.15 6.45 -0.03
CA ARG A 146 13.02 5.45 1.05
C ARG A 146 13.68 4.11 0.74
N ARG A 147 14.46 4.00 -0.34
CA ARG A 147 14.99 2.73 -0.87
C ARG A 147 15.76 1.90 0.16
N HIS A 148 16.54 2.53 1.03
CA HIS A 148 17.29 1.82 2.06
C HIS A 148 16.35 1.15 3.07
N ASP A 149 15.34 1.89 3.55
CA ASP A 149 14.34 1.35 4.48
C ASP A 149 13.49 0.24 3.85
N ILE A 150 13.16 0.37 2.55
CA ILE A 150 12.37 -0.60 1.79
C ILE A 150 13.17 -1.88 1.57
N LEU A 151 14.43 -1.76 1.15
CA LEU A 151 15.29 -2.91 0.85
C LEU A 151 15.73 -3.64 2.12
N ALA A 152 15.82 -2.95 3.27
CA ALA A 152 16.12 -3.55 4.56
C ALA A 152 15.09 -4.61 4.97
N TYR A 153 13.82 -4.47 4.56
CA TYR A 153 12.79 -5.50 4.81
C TYR A 153 13.23 -6.89 4.34
N PHE A 154 13.92 -6.96 3.20
CA PHE A 154 14.35 -8.24 2.64
C PHE A 154 15.54 -8.85 3.39
N ASP A 155 16.24 -8.08 4.21
CA ASP A 155 17.35 -8.58 5.02
C ASP A 155 16.87 -9.05 6.39
N VAL A 156 15.93 -8.31 7.01
CA VAL A 156 15.52 -8.57 8.41
C VAL A 156 14.12 -9.16 8.58
N GLY A 157 13.25 -9.07 7.57
CA GLY A 157 11.88 -9.61 7.62
C GLY A 157 10.91 -8.90 8.56
N ALA A 158 11.31 -7.81 9.20
CA ALA A 158 10.48 -7.07 10.15
C ALA A 158 9.23 -6.48 9.48
N SER A 159 8.07 -6.66 10.11
CA SER A 159 6.81 -6.07 9.66
C SER A 159 6.04 -5.47 10.83
N ASN A 160 5.24 -4.45 10.53
CA ASN A 160 4.25 -3.85 11.40
C ASN A 160 2.98 -4.70 11.52
N GLY A 161 2.88 -5.86 10.87
CA GLY A 161 1.68 -6.71 10.85
C GLY A 161 1.04 -6.96 12.23
N PRO A 162 1.81 -7.33 13.27
CA PRO A 162 1.27 -7.49 14.62
C PRO A 162 0.69 -6.20 15.22
N VAL A 163 1.35 -5.07 14.97
CA VAL A 163 0.89 -3.75 15.43
C VAL A 163 -0.40 -3.35 14.71
N GLU A 164 -0.45 -3.54 13.39
CA GLU A 164 -1.66 -3.26 12.61
C GLU A 164 -2.84 -4.16 12.99
N ALA A 165 -2.58 -5.43 13.36
CA ALA A 165 -3.62 -6.32 13.86
C ALA A 165 -4.22 -5.80 15.18
N ILE A 166 -3.39 -5.26 16.07
CA ILE A 166 -3.86 -4.62 17.30
C ILE A 166 -4.64 -3.35 16.98
N ASN A 167 -4.11 -2.47 16.11
CA ASN A 167 -4.81 -1.25 15.67
C ASN A 167 -6.19 -1.57 15.09
N GLY A 168 -6.29 -2.59 14.24
CA GLY A 168 -7.57 -3.03 13.68
C GLY A 168 -8.59 -3.45 14.76
N ARG A 169 -8.15 -4.15 15.81
CA ARG A 169 -9.02 -4.49 16.95
C ARG A 169 -9.45 -3.25 17.74
N LEU A 170 -8.57 -2.27 17.91
CA LEU A 170 -8.88 -1.01 18.58
C LEU A 170 -9.89 -0.17 17.78
N GLU A 171 -9.73 -0.09 16.45
CA GLU A 171 -10.70 0.58 15.57
C GLU A 171 -12.06 -0.12 15.60
N HIS A 172 -12.07 -1.45 15.60
CA HIS A 172 -13.31 -2.22 15.75
C HIS A 172 -14.00 -1.93 17.09
N LEU A 173 -13.23 -1.92 18.20
CA LEU A 173 -13.73 -1.57 19.52
C LEU A 173 -14.33 -0.15 19.55
N ARG A 174 -13.68 0.84 18.92
CA ARG A 174 -14.21 2.21 18.79
C ARG A 174 -15.53 2.22 18.01
N GLY A 175 -15.63 1.41 16.96
CA GLY A 175 -16.86 1.23 16.18
C GLY A 175 -18.01 0.67 17.01
N ILE A 176 -17.76 -0.39 17.77
CA ILE A 176 -18.77 -0.98 18.69
C ILE A 176 -19.21 0.02 19.75
N ALA A 177 -18.26 0.79 20.30
CA ALA A 177 -18.54 1.75 21.37
C ALA A 177 -19.22 3.04 20.89
N LEU A 178 -19.36 3.26 19.56
CA LEU A 178 -19.79 4.53 18.96
C LEU A 178 -18.92 5.72 19.40
N GLY A 179 -17.63 5.44 19.58
CA GLY A 179 -16.64 6.39 20.11
C GLY A 179 -16.56 6.43 21.64
N PHE A 180 -15.44 6.95 22.13
CA PHE A 180 -15.20 7.15 23.57
C PHE A 180 -15.11 8.65 23.85
N ARG A 181 -15.80 9.11 24.90
CA ARG A 181 -15.74 10.50 25.38
C ARG A 181 -14.72 10.72 26.48
N ASN A 182 -14.20 9.63 27.06
CA ASN A 182 -13.25 9.63 28.16
C ASN A 182 -12.04 8.74 27.76
N LEU A 183 -10.83 9.28 27.92
CA LEU A 183 -9.59 8.62 27.52
C LEU A 183 -9.28 7.39 28.38
N ASP A 184 -9.52 7.47 29.69
CA ASP A 184 -9.28 6.36 30.61
C ASP A 184 -10.18 5.16 30.28
N HIS A 185 -11.44 5.42 29.95
CA HIS A 185 -12.36 4.38 29.47
C HIS A 185 -11.88 3.76 28.16
N TYR A 186 -11.34 4.55 27.25
CA TYR A 186 -10.74 4.05 26.02
C TYR A 186 -9.54 3.16 26.31
N ILE A 187 -8.61 3.59 27.17
CA ILE A 187 -7.43 2.82 27.56
C ILE A 187 -7.85 1.51 28.23
N LEU A 188 -8.72 1.57 29.23
CA LEU A 188 -9.17 0.39 29.99
C LEU A 188 -9.82 -0.64 29.08
N ARG A 189 -10.76 -0.20 28.21
CA ARG A 189 -11.43 -1.08 27.25
C ARG A 189 -10.47 -1.64 26.22
N SER A 190 -9.47 -0.86 25.78
CA SER A 190 -8.43 -1.30 24.87
C SER A 190 -7.56 -2.40 25.50
N LEU A 191 -7.16 -2.24 26.76
CA LEU A 191 -6.36 -3.24 27.48
C LEU A 191 -7.14 -4.53 27.74
N ILE A 192 -8.42 -4.44 28.10
CA ILE A 192 -9.28 -5.61 28.31
C ILE A 192 -9.54 -6.33 26.97
N HIS A 193 -9.97 -5.59 25.95
CA HIS A 193 -10.40 -6.18 24.67
C HIS A 193 -9.22 -6.67 23.83
N SER A 194 -8.21 -5.81 23.62
CA SER A 194 -7.09 -6.09 22.72
C SER A 194 -5.88 -6.68 23.43
N GLY A 195 -5.59 -6.20 24.65
CA GLY A 195 -4.48 -6.68 25.48
C GLY A 195 -4.76 -7.98 26.23
N GLN A 196 -6.02 -8.44 26.28
CA GLN A 196 -6.46 -9.63 27.04
C GLN A 196 -6.09 -9.56 28.54
N LEU A 197 -5.97 -8.35 29.09
CA LEU A 197 -5.53 -8.12 30.48
C LEU A 197 -6.69 -8.14 31.49
N ARG A 198 -7.79 -8.85 31.18
CA ARG A 198 -9.01 -8.84 32.00
C ARG A 198 -8.74 -9.23 33.46
N ASP A 199 -7.91 -10.25 33.68
CA ASP A 199 -7.63 -10.79 35.01
C ASP A 199 -6.53 -10.00 35.75
N ARG A 200 -5.92 -9.01 35.09
CA ARG A 200 -4.85 -8.15 35.65
C ARG A 200 -5.29 -6.72 35.90
N ILE A 201 -6.51 -6.38 35.50
CA ILE A 201 -7.08 -5.06 35.63
C ILE A 201 -8.27 -5.19 36.58
N ASN A 202 -8.13 -4.64 37.80
CA ASN A 202 -9.25 -4.40 38.70
C ASN A 202 -10.12 -3.28 38.10
N ALA A 203 -10.90 -3.62 37.09
CA ALA A 203 -11.84 -2.73 36.41
C ALA A 203 -13.24 -2.73 37.06
N LEU A 204 -13.39 -3.35 38.24
CA LEU A 204 -14.57 -3.34 39.09
C LEU A 204 -14.13 -3.21 40.54
#